data_AF-A0A1M5XJB9-F1
#
_entry.id   AF-A0A1M5XJB9-F1
#
_cell.length_a   1.000
_cell.length_b   1.000
_cell.length_c   1.000
_cell.angle_alpha   90.00
_cell.angle_beta   90.00
_cell.angle_gamma   90.00
#
_symmetry.space_group_name_H-M   'P 1'
#
loop_
_entity.id
_entity.type
_entity.pdbx_description
1 polymer ?
#
loop_
_entity_poly.entity_id
_entity_poly.type
_entity_poly.pdbx_seq_one_letter_code
_entity_poly.pdbx_strand_id
1 'polypeptide(L)'
;MDDRSKVILLHEKRLQMQQEKINKKKNLGLMPIAIALLIILATIGSIYFYFKPSSTIILDIPPRIQLKVNKFNRVVSFEPLRADGKELADNLDLNNSILEDALKEIILSCEKETLISEDYYSFQKAINLFISSDKNNLINVDNFKEFMFSKKLKLIINQNGYDYK
;
A
#
# COMPACT_ATOMS: atom_id res chain seq x y z
N MET A 1 73.58 1.73 20.00
CA MET A 1 72.28 2.19 20.54
C MET A 1 72.14 1.59 21.93
N ASP A 2 72.11 2.42 22.97
CA ASP A 2 72.06 2.01 24.38
C ASP A 2 70.74 1.29 24.72
N ASP A 3 70.79 0.37 25.67
CA ASP A 3 69.67 -0.50 26.04
C ASP A 3 68.49 0.32 26.61
N ARG A 4 68.80 1.42 27.30
CA ARG A 4 67.80 2.38 27.80
C ARG A 4 67.05 3.08 26.66
N SER A 5 67.72 3.41 25.56
CA SER A 5 67.10 4.05 24.40
C SER A 5 66.09 3.14 23.70
N LYS A 6 66.33 1.82 23.68
CA LYS A 6 65.38 0.84 23.11
C LYS A 6 64.10 0.72 23.94
N VAL A 7 64.22 0.75 25.26
CA VAL A 7 63.08 0.68 26.18
C VAL A 7 62.18 1.91 26.04
N ILE A 8 62.78 3.10 25.91
CA ILE A 8 62.04 4.35 25.71
C ILE A 8 61.28 4.33 24.38
N LEU A 9 61.96 3.95 23.28
CA LEU A 9 61.31 3.85 21.96
C LEU A 9 60.14 2.85 21.95
N LEU A 10 60.28 1.73 22.66
CA LEU A 10 59.20 0.74 22.77
C LEU A 10 58.00 1.29 23.54
N HIS A 11 58.25 2.08 24.59
CA HIS A 11 57.20 2.73 25.37
C HIS A 11 56.45 3.77 24.53
N GLU A 12 57.17 4.63 23.79
CA GLU A 12 56.56 5.62 22.88
C GLU A 12 55.71 4.95 21.79
N LYS A 13 56.20 3.88 21.16
CA LYS A 13 55.41 3.10 20.19
C LYS A 13 54.15 2.50 20.81
N ARG A 14 54.21 2.02 22.06
CA ARG A 14 53.03 1.51 22.77
C ARG A 14 52.01 2.61 23.05
N LEU A 15 52.47 3.80 23.44
CA LEU A 15 51.61 4.97 23.66
C LEU A 15 50.92 5.42 22.36
N GLN A 16 51.66 5.47 21.25
CA GLN A 16 51.09 5.76 19.92
C GLN A 16 50.04 4.74 19.51
N MET A 17 50.33 3.44 19.64
CA MET A 17 49.37 2.37 19.34
C MET A 17 48.11 2.43 20.22
N GLN A 18 48.24 2.84 21.49
CA GLN A 18 47.09 3.02 22.38
C GLN A 18 46.23 4.23 21.96
N GLN A 19 46.87 5.36 21.62
CA GLN A 19 46.17 6.56 21.16
C GLN A 19 45.41 6.31 19.85
N GLU A 20 46.00 5.60 18.87
CA GLU A 20 45.33 5.24 17.62
C GLU A 20 44.11 4.34 17.88
N LYS A 21 44.22 3.34 18.76
CA LYS A 21 43.09 2.46 19.12
C LYS A 21 41.94 3.24 19.77
N ILE A 22 42.26 4.20 20.64
CA ILE A 22 41.26 5.05 21.30
C ILE A 22 40.56 5.95 20.27
N ASN A 23 41.30 6.58 19.36
CA ASN A 23 40.73 7.42 18.32
C ASN A 23 39.85 6.63 17.33
N LYS A 24 40.28 5.43 16.95
CA LYS A 24 39.49 4.53 16.09
C LYS A 24 38.21 4.06 16.77
N LYS A 25 38.24 3.80 18.09
CA LYS A 25 37.07 3.42 18.89
C LYS A 25 36.09 4.59 19.08
N LYS A 26 36.59 5.82 19.26
CA LYS A 26 35.77 7.05 19.36
C LYS A 26 34.99 7.33 18.08
N ASN A 27 35.57 7.08 16.91
CA ASN A 27 34.91 7.33 15.62
C ASN A 27 33.94 6.21 15.20
N LEU A 28 34.04 5.02 15.80
CA LEU A 28 33.17 3.88 15.48
C LEU A 28 31.85 3.86 16.29
N GLY A 29 31.75 4.65 17.36
CA GLY A 29 30.58 4.64 18.26
C GLY A 29 29.30 5.28 17.71
N LEU A 30 29.42 6.17 16.73
CA LEU A 30 28.27 6.94 16.18
C LEU A 30 27.74 6.38 14.86
N MET A 31 28.57 5.67 14.09
CA MET A 31 28.21 5.09 12.79
C MET A 31 27.04 4.08 12.87
N PRO A 32 27.01 3.10 13.81
CA PRO A 32 25.89 2.17 13.87
C PRO A 32 24.57 2.84 14.29
N ILE A 33 24.62 3.89 15.12
CA ILE A 33 23.44 4.66 15.54
C ILE A 33 22.86 5.43 14.35
N ALA A 34 23.71 6.07 13.56
CA ALA A 34 23.27 6.79 12.36
C ALA A 34 22.63 5.84 11.33
N ILE A 35 23.21 4.66 11.11
CA ILE A 35 22.64 3.63 10.21
C ILE A 35 21.29 3.14 10.74
N ALA A 36 21.18 2.84 12.05
CA ALA A 36 19.93 2.41 12.65
C ALA A 36 18.82 3.46 12.51
N LEU A 37 19.13 4.74 12.75
CA LEU A 37 18.20 5.85 12.55
C LEU A 37 17.75 5.99 11.10
N LEU A 38 18.66 5.85 10.14
CA LEU A 38 18.33 5.87 8.72
C LEU A 38 17.39 4.72 8.34
N ILE A 39 17.62 3.51 8.86
CA ILE A 39 16.73 2.36 8.63
C ILE A 39 15.34 2.61 9.24
N ILE A 40 15.27 3.15 10.45
CA ILE A 40 14.00 3.50 11.10
C ILE A 40 13.23 4.55 10.29
N LEU A 41 13.91 5.61 9.83
CA LEU A 41 13.30 6.64 8.99
C LEU A 41 12.85 6.09 7.64
N ALA A 42 13.67 5.25 7.01
CA ALA A 42 13.35 4.61 5.74
C ALA A 42 12.13 3.68 5.87
N THR A 43 12.05 2.90 6.96
CA THR A 43 10.93 1.97 7.20
C THR A 43 9.63 2.73 7.48
N ILE A 44 9.64 3.73 8.36
CA ILE A 44 8.46 4.57 8.65
C ILE A 44 8.00 5.29 7.38
N GLY A 45 8.92 5.90 6.64
CA GLY A 45 8.62 6.58 5.38
C GLY A 45 8.04 5.65 4.32
N SER A 46 8.57 4.42 4.23
CA SER A 46 8.08 3.41 3.29
C SER A 46 6.67 2.95 3.64
N ILE A 47 6.38 2.70 4.92
CA ILE A 47 5.04 2.32 5.39
C ILE A 47 4.04 3.44 5.11
N TYR A 48 4.39 4.69 5.44
CA TYR A 48 3.52 5.84 5.17
C TYR A 48 3.21 5.99 3.68
N PHE A 49 4.23 5.86 2.82
CA PHE A 49 4.02 5.96 1.38
C PHE A 49 3.18 4.79 0.86
N TYR A 50 3.36 3.59 1.41
CA TYR A 50 2.64 2.39 1.02
C TYR A 50 1.13 2.49 1.29
N PHE A 51 0.73 3.01 2.45
CA PHE A 51 -0.69 3.13 2.81
C PHE A 51 -1.35 4.44 2.35
N LYS A 52 -0.63 5.31 1.63
CA LYS A 52 -1.18 6.56 1.12
C LYS A 52 -2.16 6.29 -0.03
N PRO A 53 -3.42 6.76 0.05
CA PRO A 53 -4.37 6.66 -1.06
C PRO A 53 -3.95 7.60 -2.20
N SER A 54 -4.11 7.14 -3.44
CA SER A 54 -3.84 7.91 -4.67
C SER A 54 -5.02 7.89 -5.65
N SER A 55 -5.97 6.99 -5.48
CA SER A 55 -7.19 6.96 -6.28
C SER A 55 -8.39 6.53 -5.44
N THR A 56 -9.57 7.01 -5.84
CA THR A 56 -10.86 6.64 -5.28
C THR A 56 -11.64 5.88 -6.34
N ILE A 57 -12.11 4.70 -5.97
CA ILE A 57 -12.93 3.82 -6.80
C ILE A 57 -14.31 3.75 -6.14
N ILE A 58 -15.36 4.03 -6.91
CA ILE A 58 -16.73 3.84 -6.44
C ILE A 58 -17.39 2.79 -7.30
N LEU A 59 -17.87 1.73 -6.66
CA LEU A 59 -18.66 0.70 -7.31
C LEU A 59 -20.12 0.94 -6.94
N ASP A 60 -20.93 1.22 -7.96
CA ASP A 60 -22.35 1.49 -7.85
C ASP A 60 -23.13 0.21 -8.16
N ILE A 61 -23.31 -0.56 -7.10
CA ILE A 61 -24.21 -1.70 -6.97
C ILE A 61 -25.17 -1.42 -5.80
N PRO A 62 -26.20 -2.23 -5.53
CA PRO A 62 -27.03 -2.10 -4.34
C PRO A 62 -26.41 -2.97 -3.24
N PRO A 63 -25.17 -2.66 -2.79
CA PRO A 63 -24.91 -1.37 -2.15
C PRO A 63 -23.76 -0.53 -2.73
N ARG A 64 -23.90 0.80 -2.65
CA ARG A 64 -22.91 1.72 -3.21
C ARG A 64 -21.71 1.82 -2.27
N ILE A 65 -20.53 1.44 -2.74
CA ILE A 65 -19.32 1.32 -1.93
C ILE A 65 -18.17 2.14 -2.52
N GLN A 66 -17.24 2.52 -1.65
CA GLN A 66 -16.04 3.25 -1.99
C GLN A 66 -14.80 2.45 -1.56
N LEU A 67 -13.84 2.34 -2.48
CA LEU A 67 -12.50 1.85 -2.19
C LEU A 67 -11.51 2.99 -2.41
N LYS A 68 -10.58 3.16 -1.48
CA LYS A 68 -9.39 3.96 -1.70
C LYS A 68 -8.26 3.02 -2.06
N VAL A 69 -7.51 3.34 -3.11
CA VAL A 69 -6.38 2.54 -3.57
C VAL A 69 -5.11 3.37 -3.61
N ASN A 70 -3.97 2.72 -3.32
CA ASN A 70 -2.65 3.33 -3.43
C ASN A 70 -2.08 3.20 -4.86
N LYS A 71 -0.87 3.75 -5.06
CA LYS A 71 -0.17 3.70 -6.35
C LYS A 71 0.24 2.30 -6.83
N PHE A 72 0.07 1.30 -5.97
CA PHE A 72 0.37 -0.10 -6.24
C PHE A 72 -0.89 -0.90 -6.56
N ASN A 73 -2.02 -0.23 -6.84
CA ASN A 73 -3.34 -0.83 -7.04
C ASN A 73 -3.80 -1.71 -5.86
N ARG A 74 -3.36 -1.37 -4.63
CA ARG A 74 -3.82 -2.03 -3.42
C ARG A 74 -4.84 -1.19 -2.69
N VAL A 75 -5.88 -1.84 -2.18
CA VAL A 75 -6.91 -1.23 -1.36
C VAL A 75 -6.31 -0.80 -0.02
N VAL A 76 -6.53 0.45 0.38
CA VAL A 76 -6.08 1.00 1.67
C VAL A 76 -7.24 1.41 2.56
N SER A 77 -8.45 1.49 2.01
CA SER A 77 -9.69 1.68 2.75
C SER A 77 -10.86 1.17 1.91
N PHE A 78 -11.84 0.58 2.58
CA PHE A 78 -13.07 0.07 2.01
C PHE A 78 -14.21 0.53 2.92
N GLU A 79 -15.10 1.36 2.37
CA GLU A 79 -16.15 2.04 3.13
C GLU A 79 -17.46 2.04 2.33
N PRO A 80 -18.61 1.75 2.96
CA PRO A 80 -19.90 1.92 2.32
C PRO A 80 -20.27 3.41 2.27
N LEU A 81 -20.93 3.84 1.20
CA LEU A 81 -21.36 5.23 1.06
C LEU A 81 -22.74 5.48 1.70
N ARG A 82 -23.47 4.42 2.01
CA ARG A 82 -24.81 4.41 2.59
C ARG A 82 -24.97 3.23 3.56
N ALA A 83 -26.04 3.25 4.34
CA ALA A 83 -26.29 2.25 5.38
C ALA A 83 -26.57 0.84 4.81
N ASP A 84 -27.09 0.74 3.59
CA ASP A 84 -27.34 -0.51 2.88
C ASP A 84 -26.06 -1.31 2.59
N GLY A 85 -24.91 -0.65 2.49
CA GLY A 85 -23.62 -1.31 2.28
C GLY A 85 -22.89 -1.72 3.54
N LYS A 86 -23.43 -1.44 4.72
CA LYS A 86 -22.72 -1.65 5.98
C LYS A 86 -22.49 -3.14 6.26
N GLU A 87 -23.51 -3.97 6.05
CA GLU A 87 -23.39 -5.42 6.26
C GLU A 87 -22.31 -6.03 5.35
N LEU A 88 -22.31 -5.67 4.07
CA LEU A 88 -21.28 -6.08 3.12
C LEU A 88 -19.88 -5.61 3.55
N ALA A 89 -19.77 -4.37 4.04
CA ALA A 89 -18.51 -3.81 4.49
C ALA A 89 -17.97 -4.43 5.77
N ASP A 90 -18.85 -4.80 6.69
CA ASP A 90 -18.49 -5.45 7.96
C ASP A 90 -18.06 -6.92 7.75
N ASN A 91 -18.55 -7.57 6.68
CA ASN A 91 -18.26 -8.96 6.36
C ASN A 91 -17.00 -9.18 5.49
N LEU A 92 -16.49 -8.14 4.83
CA LEU A 92 -15.37 -8.23 3.89
C LEU A 92 -14.16 -7.42 4.35
N ASP A 93 -13.04 -8.09 4.64
CA ASP A 93 -11.75 -7.42 4.85
C ASP A 93 -10.94 -7.39 3.56
N LEU A 94 -11.05 -6.27 2.84
CA LEU A 94 -10.37 -6.05 1.56
C LEU A 94 -9.08 -5.24 1.71
N ASN A 95 -8.67 -4.90 2.94
CA ASN A 95 -7.50 -4.05 3.14
C ASN A 95 -6.24 -4.75 2.64
N ASN A 96 -5.40 -3.99 1.94
CA ASN A 96 -4.16 -4.44 1.33
C ASN A 96 -4.30 -5.46 0.17
N SER A 97 -5.53 -5.80 -0.23
CA SER A 97 -5.81 -6.63 -1.40
C SER A 97 -5.57 -5.88 -2.71
N ILE A 98 -5.28 -6.62 -3.79
CA ILE A 98 -5.22 -6.07 -5.15
C ILE A 98 -6.63 -5.61 -5.55
N LEU A 99 -6.75 -4.41 -6.13
CA LEU A 99 -8.04 -3.80 -6.47
C LEU A 99 -8.94 -4.73 -7.28
N GLU A 100 -8.40 -5.37 -8.31
CA GLU A 100 -9.19 -6.24 -9.19
C GLU A 100 -9.76 -7.44 -8.45
N ASP A 101 -9.01 -8.01 -7.51
CA ASP A 101 -9.45 -9.16 -6.73
C ASP A 101 -10.48 -8.73 -5.67
N ALA A 102 -10.27 -7.57 -5.04
CA ALA A 102 -11.24 -6.98 -4.13
C ALA A 102 -12.59 -6.70 -4.84
N LEU A 103 -12.56 -6.13 -6.06
CA LEU A 103 -13.76 -5.90 -6.85
C LEU A 103 -14.47 -7.21 -7.23
N LYS A 104 -13.74 -8.27 -7.57
CA LYS A 104 -14.33 -9.60 -7.82
C LYS A 104 -15.00 -10.16 -6.57
N GLU A 105 -14.32 -10.07 -5.43
CA GLU A 105 -14.82 -10.57 -4.14
C GLU A 105 -16.10 -9.86 -3.71
N ILE A 106 -16.18 -8.55 -3.92
CA ILE A 106 -17.41 -7.77 -3.71
C ILE A 106 -18.55 -8.31 -4.57
N ILE A 107 -18.33 -8.52 -5.88
CA ILE A 107 -19.38 -9.02 -6.79
C ILE A 107 -19.83 -10.41 -6.37
N LEU A 108 -18.91 -11.31 -6.04
CA LEU A 108 -19.24 -12.67 -5.58
C LEU A 108 -20.04 -12.65 -4.27
N SER A 109 -19.69 -11.75 -3.35
CA SER A 109 -20.42 -11.60 -2.08
C SER A 109 -21.83 -11.06 -2.31
N CYS A 110 -21.98 -10.08 -3.19
CA CYS A 110 -23.29 -9.54 -3.56
C CYS A 110 -24.17 -10.57 -4.29
N GLU A 111 -23.59 -11.46 -5.11
CA GLU A 111 -24.31 -12.59 -5.71
C GLU A 111 -24.78 -13.58 -4.62
N LYS A 112 -23.91 -13.91 -3.67
CA LYS A 112 -24.21 -14.83 -2.56
C LYS A 112 -25.34 -14.29 -1.66
N GLU A 113 -25.33 -13.00 -1.39
CA GLU A 113 -26.34 -12.30 -0.61
C GLU A 113 -27.59 -11.93 -1.44
N THR A 114 -27.66 -12.36 -2.71
CA THR A 114 -28.77 -12.08 -3.65
C THR A 114 -29.05 -10.60 -3.91
N LEU A 115 -28.07 -9.73 -3.62
CA LEU A 115 -28.11 -8.28 -3.89
C LEU A 115 -28.00 -8.00 -5.39
N ILE A 116 -27.28 -8.86 -6.11
CA ILE A 116 -27.30 -8.92 -7.57
C ILE A 116 -28.29 -10.02 -7.98
N SER A 117 -29.54 -9.62 -8.25
CA SER A 117 -30.63 -10.51 -8.64
C SER A 117 -30.53 -10.94 -10.12
N GLU A 118 -31.38 -11.89 -10.53
CA GLU A 118 -31.50 -12.35 -11.93
C GLU A 118 -31.72 -11.19 -12.93
N ASP A 119 -32.33 -10.09 -12.48
CA ASP A 119 -32.57 -8.89 -13.30
C ASP A 119 -31.29 -8.28 -13.87
N TYR A 120 -30.17 -8.38 -13.14
CA TYR A 120 -28.88 -7.90 -13.63
C TYR A 120 -28.40 -8.68 -14.85
N TYR A 121 -28.71 -9.97 -14.92
CA TYR A 121 -28.36 -10.84 -16.04
C TYR A 121 -29.40 -10.75 -17.17
N SER A 122 -30.68 -10.85 -16.82
CA SER A 122 -31.81 -10.90 -17.78
C SER A 122 -32.07 -9.56 -18.47
N PHE A 123 -31.98 -8.44 -17.73
CA PHE A 123 -32.23 -7.10 -18.27
C PHE A 123 -30.95 -6.32 -18.54
N GLN A 124 -29.77 -6.94 -18.37
CA GLN A 124 -28.47 -6.30 -18.59
C GLN A 124 -28.34 -4.98 -17.83
N LYS A 125 -28.78 -4.97 -16.57
CA LYS A 125 -28.68 -3.79 -15.71
C LYS A 125 -27.21 -3.46 -15.49
N ALA A 126 -26.86 -2.19 -15.73
CA ALA A 126 -25.48 -1.75 -15.65
C ALA A 126 -25.00 -1.65 -14.21
N ILE A 127 -23.79 -2.13 -13.98
CA ILE A 127 -22.99 -1.86 -12.79
C ILE A 127 -21.99 -0.76 -13.16
N ASN A 128 -22.00 0.35 -12.43
CA ASN A 128 -21.12 1.48 -12.73
C ASN A 128 -19.88 1.43 -11.85
N LEU A 129 -18.71 1.59 -12.47
CA LEU A 129 -17.42 1.72 -11.81
C LEU A 129 -16.86 3.11 -12.10
N PHE A 130 -16.84 3.97 -11.09
CA PHE A 130 -16.25 5.30 -11.19
C PHE A 130 -14.82 5.25 -10.67
N ILE A 131 -13.88 5.73 -11.48
CA ILE A 131 -12.46 5.76 -11.17
C ILE A 131 -12.02 7.22 -11.16
N SER A 132 -11.67 7.72 -9.97
CA SER A 132 -11.05 9.02 -9.79
C SER A 132 -9.60 8.81 -9.36
N SER A 133 -8.67 9.13 -10.24
CA SER A 133 -7.24 8.89 -10.03
C SER A 133 -6.45 10.18 -10.19
N ASP A 134 -5.37 10.32 -9.41
CA ASP A 134 -4.37 11.36 -9.67
C ASP A 134 -3.78 11.19 -11.08
N LYS A 135 -3.42 12.31 -11.74
CA LYS A 135 -2.99 12.37 -13.16
C LYS A 135 -1.89 11.38 -13.56
N ASN A 136 -1.08 10.94 -12.60
CA ASN A 136 0.07 10.07 -12.84
C ASN A 136 -0.15 8.62 -12.38
N ASN A 137 -1.34 8.27 -11.87
CA ASN A 137 -1.62 6.93 -11.35
C ASN A 137 -2.53 6.15 -12.32
N LEU A 138 -1.99 5.08 -12.89
CA LEU A 138 -2.70 4.17 -13.78
C LEU A 138 -3.38 3.07 -12.96
N ILE A 139 -4.70 3.08 -12.95
CA ILE A 139 -5.50 2.05 -12.32
C ILE A 139 -5.74 0.92 -13.32
N ASN A 140 -5.29 -0.29 -12.98
CA ASN A 140 -5.57 -1.49 -13.75
C ASN A 140 -6.88 -2.14 -13.28
N VAL A 141 -7.77 -2.41 -14.22
CA VAL A 141 -9.07 -3.07 -14.02
C VAL A 141 -9.38 -4.06 -15.16
N ASP A 142 -8.38 -4.47 -15.94
CA ASP A 142 -8.57 -5.30 -17.13
C ASP A 142 -9.04 -6.71 -16.76
N ASN A 143 -8.44 -7.35 -15.74
CA ASN A 143 -8.89 -8.65 -15.26
C ASN A 143 -10.29 -8.57 -14.66
N PHE A 144 -10.65 -7.43 -14.07
CA PHE A 144 -12.01 -7.21 -13.57
C PHE A 144 -13.02 -7.06 -14.72
N LYS A 145 -12.68 -6.37 -15.81
CA LYS A 145 -13.52 -6.29 -17.02
C LYS A 145 -13.78 -7.68 -17.60
N GLU A 146 -12.74 -8.49 -17.74
CA GLU A 146 -12.84 -9.87 -18.23
C GLU A 146 -13.75 -10.72 -17.34
N PHE A 147 -13.60 -10.58 -16.01
CA PHE A 147 -14.45 -11.26 -15.05
C PHE A 147 -15.94 -10.88 -15.23
N MET A 148 -16.26 -9.58 -15.30
CA MET A 148 -17.64 -9.11 -15.51
C MET A 148 -18.22 -9.60 -16.84
N PHE A 149 -17.41 -9.56 -17.91
CA PHE A 149 -17.78 -10.10 -19.21
C PHE A 149 -18.07 -11.61 -19.16
N SER A 150 -17.23 -12.38 -18.47
CA SER A 150 -17.41 -13.83 -18.32
C SER A 150 -18.71 -14.19 -17.58
N LYS A 151 -19.11 -13.35 -16.61
CA LYS A 151 -20.38 -13.45 -15.89
C LYS A 151 -21.59 -12.89 -16.65
N LYS A 152 -21.39 -12.33 -17.85
CA LYS A 152 -22.43 -11.64 -18.63
C LYS A 152 -23.08 -10.47 -17.88
N LEU A 153 -22.33 -9.85 -16.98
CA LEU A 153 -22.74 -8.66 -16.25
C LEU A 153 -22.30 -7.42 -17.02
N LYS A 154 -23.21 -6.46 -17.21
CA LYS A 154 -22.91 -5.21 -17.90
C LYS A 154 -22.13 -4.28 -16.97
N LEU A 155 -20.90 -3.96 -17.36
CA LEU A 155 -20.02 -3.01 -16.65
C LEU A 155 -19.87 -1.72 -17.45
N ILE A 156 -20.07 -0.57 -16.79
CA ILE A 156 -19.79 0.77 -17.34
C ILE A 156 -18.70 1.40 -16.50
N ILE A 157 -17.59 1.83 -17.13
CA ILE A 157 -16.46 2.44 -16.43
C ILE A 157 -16.40 3.92 -16.78
N ASN A 158 -16.41 4.77 -15.74
CA ASN A 158 -16.33 6.22 -15.86
C ASN A 158 -15.01 6.71 -15.24
N GLN A 159 -14.12 7.27 -16.07
CA GLN A 159 -12.79 7.76 -15.64
C GLN A 159 -12.73 9.30 -15.51
N ASN A 160 -13.88 9.98 -15.64
CA ASN A 160 -13.96 11.44 -15.62
C ASN A 160 -14.07 11.96 -14.19
N GLY A 161 -12.95 11.96 -13.47
CA GLY A 161 -12.85 12.38 -12.07
C GLY A 161 -13.85 13.45 -11.63
N TYR A 162 -14.47 13.18 -10.47
CA TYR A 162 -15.46 13.95 -9.72
C TYR A 162 -16.92 13.83 -10.21
N ASP A 163 -17.69 13.03 -9.47
CA ASP A 163 -19.14 13.20 -9.32
C ASP A 163 -19.52 13.16 -7.82
N TYR A 164 -18.73 13.88 -7.01
CA TYR A 164 -19.03 14.16 -5.60
C TYR A 164 -19.01 15.66 -5.36
N LYS A 165 -20.09 16.30 -5.78
CA LYS A 165 -20.69 17.42 -5.07
C LYS A 165 -22.19 17.23 -5.01
#